data_AF-A0A962J3N9-F1
#
_entry.id   AF-A0A962J3N9-F1
#
_cell.length_a   1.000
_cell.length_b   1.000
_cell.length_c   1.000
_cell.angle_alpha   90.00
_cell.angle_beta   90.00
_cell.angle_gamma   90.00
#
_symmetry.space_group_name_H-M   'P 1'
#
loop_
_entity.id
_entity.type
_entity.pdbx_description
1 polymer ?
#
loop_
_entity_poly.entity_id
_entity_poly.type
_entity_poly.pdbx_seq_one_letter_code
_entity_poly.pdbx_strand_id
1 'polypeptide(L)'
;MDDPVDNKGITQTPHKKKSRAACILAALVVLSLTIAIPANKAAARFWNSQTEDASATYATLSGFKPGAHVTYTITGPEALPFTGKATVDTNGNLIIPAAENIKTTNASLTYNFIIDQDNQTLNILLKHNLQTGDLSVSGSGAGDFTTITIENDNNTLQTRSDWAGLFEENDISDIWAGDEKNRSYKIAFFNANPGQNLIQPVNPMVINVAVPNEPALQNNLARNFIRPMQGSAEQFSVVAMMQAFIIGTFFDAKEQLETQRDLEALQAEALKDYHPSEQMCRYGSYIRSLADTDQKKYHIAQAFNDIMNSHEGNKKGTVSEAGSPMSIANHLKQFKEVYCDPMDFDGALKTLCTHANGVGGTDPQRINKDIDFQRTMESNYTLNVDFVDDASTDDEADIIALAKNLYWPNPYQFIDENSIKDKRKQFLDMHQILAVTNVAQNSLAQQVAMRAQAPEVAADTTPGWAYMKTLLREFGFNDDEDIVKVFGERPSYYMQMDVLTKKIYQNPDFYTNLYDKPANIDRTISTMQAIALMQQRDAFETSLRQEMLLSSLVQTDIRPKFEAIQAILKKSSKE
;
A
#
# COMPACT_ATOMS: atom_id res chain seq x y z
N MET A 1 -41.29 34.15 1.42
CA MET A 1 -41.07 33.27 0.24
C MET A 1 -40.02 32.26 0.67
N ASP A 2 -40.28 31.46 1.72
CA ASP A 2 -41.32 30.40 1.84
C ASP A 2 -41.08 29.38 0.71
N ASP A 3 -40.61 28.15 0.89
CA ASP A 3 -40.40 27.27 2.05
C ASP A 3 -39.23 26.31 1.72
N PRO A 4 -38.54 25.72 2.72
CA PRO A 4 -37.61 24.63 2.52
C PRO A 4 -38.36 23.29 2.42
N VAL A 5 -38.08 22.52 1.36
CA VAL A 5 -38.65 21.18 1.16
C VAL A 5 -38.02 20.19 2.14
N ASP A 6 -38.86 19.78 3.08
CA ASP A 6 -38.73 18.73 4.07
C ASP A 6 -38.57 17.36 3.38
N ASN A 7 -37.34 16.83 3.31
CA ASN A 7 -37.10 15.45 2.84
C ASN A 7 -36.82 14.53 4.04
N LYS A 8 -37.91 14.13 4.71
CA LYS A 8 -37.94 12.97 5.59
C LYS A 8 -37.77 11.71 4.75
N GLY A 9 -36.63 11.05 4.89
CA GLY A 9 -36.31 9.90 4.07
C GLY A 9 -35.25 8.97 4.68
N ILE A 10 -35.60 8.34 5.81
CA ILE A 10 -35.11 7.01 6.20
C ILE A 10 -33.63 6.93 6.61
N THR A 11 -33.39 7.17 7.90
CA THR A 11 -32.30 6.53 8.65
C THR A 11 -32.52 5.01 8.66
N GLN A 12 -31.89 4.29 7.74
CA GLN A 12 -31.72 2.84 7.85
C GLN A 12 -30.53 2.55 8.78
N THR A 13 -30.84 2.37 10.05
CA THR A 13 -30.06 1.53 10.96
C THR A 13 -29.82 0.16 10.29
N PRO A 14 -28.60 -0.40 10.29
CA PRO A 14 -28.41 -1.78 9.86
C PRO A 14 -29.13 -2.70 10.83
N HIS A 15 -30.27 -3.21 10.38
CA HIS A 15 -31.03 -4.25 11.06
C HIS A 15 -30.14 -5.47 11.25
N LYS A 16 -29.86 -5.78 12.52
CA LYS A 16 -29.45 -7.11 12.99
C LYS A 16 -30.40 -8.16 12.39
N LYS A 17 -29.94 -8.86 11.35
CA LYS A 17 -30.48 -10.16 10.90
C LYS A 17 -29.32 -11.05 10.49
N LYS A 18 -28.82 -11.80 11.46
CA LYS A 18 -28.37 -13.20 11.33
C LYS A 18 -27.97 -13.74 12.72
N SER A 19 -28.91 -13.73 13.65
CA SER A 19 -28.91 -14.64 14.81
C SER A 19 -30.11 -15.59 14.65
N ARG A 20 -29.98 -16.51 13.70
CA ARG A 20 -30.86 -17.69 13.56
C ARG A 20 -30.07 -18.97 13.26
N ALA A 21 -28.73 -18.93 13.34
CA ALA A 21 -27.88 -20.12 13.27
C ALA A 21 -27.49 -20.67 14.66
N ALA A 22 -27.56 -19.84 15.72
CA ALA A 22 -27.15 -20.24 17.07
C ALA A 22 -28.23 -21.01 17.87
N CYS A 23 -29.50 -21.02 17.43
CA CYS A 23 -30.57 -21.75 18.13
C CYS A 23 -30.87 -23.15 17.53
N ILE A 24 -30.35 -23.49 16.36
CA ILE A 24 -30.54 -24.82 15.75
C ILE A 24 -29.40 -25.78 16.14
N LEU A 25 -28.20 -25.27 16.42
CA LEU A 25 -27.10 -26.09 16.94
C LEU A 25 -27.25 -26.46 18.43
N ALA A 26 -27.93 -25.64 19.25
CA ALA A 26 -28.17 -25.97 20.66
C ALA A 26 -29.29 -27.00 20.88
N ALA A 27 -30.22 -27.15 19.91
CA ALA A 27 -31.30 -28.14 20.01
C ALA A 27 -30.89 -29.56 19.56
N LEU A 28 -29.84 -29.69 18.71
CA LEU A 28 -29.35 -30.99 18.23
C LEU A 28 -28.30 -31.64 19.16
N VAL A 29 -27.63 -30.86 20.01
CA VAL A 29 -26.67 -31.38 21.00
C VAL A 29 -27.37 -31.84 22.29
N VAL A 30 -28.59 -31.35 22.60
CA VAL A 30 -29.35 -31.78 23.79
C VAL A 30 -30.23 -33.02 23.51
N LEU A 31 -30.57 -33.32 22.24
CA LEU A 31 -31.37 -34.49 21.88
C LEU A 31 -30.56 -35.77 21.66
N SER A 32 -29.23 -35.68 21.55
CA SER A 32 -28.33 -36.85 21.37
C SER A 32 -27.70 -37.35 22.67
N LEU A 33 -27.85 -36.63 23.80
CA LEU A 33 -27.28 -37.02 25.10
C LEU A 33 -28.26 -37.70 26.08
N THR A 34 -29.52 -37.96 25.70
CA THR A 34 -30.56 -38.46 26.63
C THR A 34 -31.13 -39.86 26.31
N ILE A 35 -30.60 -40.60 25.33
CA ILE A 35 -31.09 -41.97 25.00
C ILE A 35 -30.07 -43.09 25.27
N ALA A 36 -28.82 -42.79 25.69
CA ALA A 36 -27.79 -43.83 25.91
C ALA A 36 -27.48 -44.16 27.38
N ILE A 37 -28.37 -43.83 28.33
CA ILE A 37 -28.18 -44.11 29.77
C ILE A 37 -29.55 -44.47 30.37
N PRO A 38 -30.10 -45.69 30.16
CA PRO A 38 -29.90 -46.76 31.15
C PRO A 38 -30.13 -48.19 30.57
N ALA A 39 -29.08 -48.88 30.11
CA ALA A 39 -29.21 -50.32 29.79
C ALA A 39 -28.03 -51.18 30.31
N ASN A 40 -26.88 -50.57 30.58
CA ASN A 40 -25.66 -51.32 30.97
C ASN A 40 -25.49 -51.59 32.47
N LYS A 41 -26.45 -51.22 33.33
CA LYS A 41 -26.38 -51.51 34.78
C LYS A 41 -27.16 -52.77 35.22
N ALA A 42 -27.89 -53.44 34.32
CA ALA A 42 -28.68 -54.63 34.65
C ALA A 42 -28.01 -55.97 34.27
N ALA A 43 -26.98 -55.97 33.41
CA ALA A 43 -26.30 -57.20 32.98
C ALA A 43 -25.06 -57.58 33.82
N ALA A 44 -24.56 -56.67 34.66
CA ALA A 44 -23.27 -56.81 35.35
C ALA A 44 -23.34 -57.54 36.72
N ARG A 45 -24.43 -58.24 37.06
CA ARG A 45 -24.58 -58.89 38.39
C ARG A 45 -24.90 -60.39 38.38
N PHE A 46 -24.83 -61.09 37.26
CA PHE A 46 -25.31 -62.49 37.18
C PHE A 46 -24.27 -63.56 36.81
N TRP A 47 -22.97 -63.26 36.73
CA TRP A 47 -21.96 -64.27 36.34
C TRP A 47 -20.68 -64.26 37.20
N ASN A 48 -20.84 -64.16 38.53
CA ASN A 48 -19.78 -64.49 39.48
C ASN A 48 -20.15 -65.78 40.23
N SER A 49 -19.67 -66.93 39.76
CA SER A 49 -19.38 -68.08 40.62
C SER A 49 -18.34 -68.99 39.98
N GLN A 50 -17.15 -68.96 40.58
CA GLN A 50 -16.16 -70.04 40.74
C GLN A 50 -16.01 -71.11 39.66
N THR A 51 -14.81 -71.20 39.10
CA THR A 51 -14.01 -72.43 39.12
C THR A 51 -12.52 -72.06 39.21
N GLU A 52 -11.90 -72.47 40.31
CA GLU A 52 -10.45 -72.49 40.54
C GLU A 52 -9.74 -73.51 39.62
N ASP A 53 -8.44 -73.29 39.49
CA ASP A 53 -7.38 -74.25 39.15
C ASP A 53 -7.23 -74.78 37.71
N ALA A 54 -6.46 -74.02 36.94
CA ALA A 54 -5.19 -74.52 36.42
C ALA A 54 -4.22 -73.34 36.32
N SER A 55 -3.15 -73.35 37.12
CA SER A 55 -2.07 -72.38 37.06
C SER A 55 -1.43 -72.40 35.67
N ALA A 56 -1.83 -71.48 34.80
CA ALA A 56 -1.27 -71.35 33.47
C ALA A 56 0.22 -71.02 33.60
N THR A 57 1.09 -71.80 32.96
CA THR A 57 2.51 -71.48 32.85
C THR A 57 2.71 -70.70 31.56
N TYR A 58 3.24 -69.47 31.60
CA TYR A 58 3.43 -68.68 30.37
C TYR A 58 4.74 -69.01 29.67
N ALA A 59 5.83 -69.23 30.41
CA ALA A 59 7.12 -69.57 29.82
C ALA A 59 7.95 -70.49 30.72
N THR A 60 8.65 -71.42 30.10
CA THR A 60 9.65 -72.28 30.75
C THR A 60 10.99 -72.10 30.06
N LEU A 61 12.01 -71.72 30.83
CA LEU A 61 13.40 -71.65 30.40
C LEU A 61 14.11 -72.91 30.88
N SER A 62 14.92 -73.53 30.04
CA SER A 62 15.65 -74.76 30.34
C SER A 62 17.04 -74.76 29.70
N GLY A 63 17.98 -75.52 30.25
CA GLY A 63 19.36 -75.59 29.73
C GLY A 63 20.29 -74.45 30.16
N PHE A 64 19.90 -73.64 31.14
CA PHE A 64 20.75 -72.60 31.72
C PHE A 64 21.64 -73.13 32.84
N LYS A 65 22.75 -72.46 33.15
CA LYS A 65 23.63 -72.88 34.26
C LYS A 65 22.89 -72.71 35.60
N PRO A 66 22.94 -73.71 36.51
CA PRO A 66 22.36 -73.59 37.83
C PRO A 66 22.84 -72.33 38.56
N GLY A 67 21.91 -71.55 39.11
CA GLY A 67 22.21 -70.30 39.81
C GLY A 67 22.31 -69.03 38.94
N ALA A 68 22.08 -69.10 37.63
CA ALA A 68 21.97 -67.91 36.79
C ALA A 68 20.77 -67.03 37.21
N HIS A 69 20.93 -65.71 37.13
CA HIS A 69 19.88 -64.75 37.48
C HIS A 69 19.15 -64.28 36.22
N VAL A 70 17.83 -64.49 36.19
CA VAL A 70 16.97 -64.06 35.09
C VAL A 70 16.02 -62.97 35.60
N THR A 71 16.14 -61.79 35.01
CA THR A 71 15.14 -60.72 35.14
C THR A 71 14.23 -60.77 33.93
N TYR A 72 12.93 -60.92 34.12
CA TYR A 72 11.95 -60.95 33.05
C TYR A 72 10.97 -59.80 33.17
N THR A 73 10.57 -59.21 32.05
CA THR A 73 9.51 -58.21 31.95
C THR A 73 8.54 -58.60 30.85
N ILE A 74 7.26 -58.70 31.19
CA ILE A 74 6.18 -59.02 30.24
C ILE A 74 5.30 -57.79 30.13
N THR A 75 5.16 -57.29 28.91
CA THR A 75 4.43 -56.06 28.59
C THR A 75 3.34 -56.38 27.58
N GLY A 76 2.11 -56.00 27.91
CA GLY A 76 0.97 -56.00 26.98
C GLY A 76 0.45 -54.57 26.77
N PRO A 77 -0.31 -54.30 25.70
CA PRO A 77 -0.73 -52.94 25.33
C PRO A 77 -1.67 -52.28 26.34
N GLU A 78 -2.40 -53.08 27.11
CA GLU A 78 -3.39 -52.60 28.10
C GLU A 78 -3.11 -53.10 29.53
N ALA A 79 -2.03 -53.87 29.73
CA ALA A 79 -1.65 -54.42 31.04
C ALA A 79 -0.40 -53.71 31.59
N LEU A 80 -0.39 -53.44 32.90
CA LEU A 80 0.82 -52.94 33.58
C LEU A 80 1.98 -53.94 33.38
N PRO A 81 3.20 -53.46 33.10
CA PRO A 81 4.37 -54.31 32.90
C PRO A 81 4.57 -55.22 34.11
N PHE A 82 4.62 -56.53 33.88
CA PHE A 82 4.92 -57.52 34.91
C PHE A 82 6.40 -57.85 34.88
N THR A 83 7.14 -57.35 35.86
CA THR A 83 8.58 -57.59 36.00
C THR A 83 8.87 -58.46 37.21
N GLY A 84 9.71 -59.49 37.04
CA GLY A 84 10.16 -60.36 38.11
C GLY A 84 11.64 -60.72 37.96
N LYS A 85 12.24 -61.17 39.07
CA LYS A 85 13.59 -61.75 39.09
C LYS A 85 13.51 -63.15 39.65
N ALA A 86 14.16 -64.09 39.00
CA ALA A 86 14.21 -65.47 39.45
C ALA A 86 15.59 -66.10 39.17
N THR A 87 15.95 -67.08 39.98
CA THR A 87 17.19 -67.86 39.83
C THR A 87 16.89 -69.20 39.22
N VAL A 88 17.71 -69.62 38.27
CA VAL A 88 17.63 -70.96 37.65
C VAL A 88 17.89 -72.03 38.70
N ASP A 89 17.06 -73.08 38.70
CA ASP A 89 17.14 -74.18 39.66
C ASP A 89 18.40 -75.06 39.48
N THR A 90 18.59 -76.05 40.36
CA THR A 90 19.74 -76.96 40.32
C THR A 90 19.80 -77.83 39.06
N ASN A 91 18.69 -77.94 38.31
CA ASN A 91 18.57 -78.73 37.09
C ASN A 91 18.68 -77.86 35.83
N GLY A 92 18.94 -76.55 35.98
CA GLY A 92 19.08 -75.64 34.85
C GLY A 92 17.74 -75.15 34.27
N ASN A 93 16.64 -75.28 35.03
CA ASN A 93 15.31 -74.87 34.61
C ASN A 93 14.80 -73.67 35.41
N LEU A 94 13.95 -72.87 34.77
CA LEU A 94 13.23 -71.77 35.40
C LEU A 94 11.81 -71.69 34.83
N ILE A 95 10.82 -71.74 35.72
CA ILE A 95 9.40 -71.62 35.37
C ILE A 95 8.92 -70.22 35.76
N ILE A 96 8.30 -69.53 34.80
CA ILE A 96 7.73 -68.19 35.03
C ILE A 96 6.21 -68.33 35.22
N PRO A 97 5.67 -67.98 36.39
CA PRO A 97 4.25 -68.15 36.68
C PRO A 97 3.40 -67.15 35.88
N ALA A 98 2.17 -67.54 35.52
CA ALA A 98 1.25 -66.61 34.91
C ALA A 98 0.80 -65.52 35.87
N ALA A 99 0.97 -64.26 35.47
CA ALA A 99 0.29 -63.15 36.11
C ALA A 99 -1.20 -63.17 35.71
N GLU A 100 -2.10 -63.22 36.71
CA GLU A 100 -3.56 -63.26 36.52
C GLU A 100 -4.09 -62.09 35.67
N ASN A 101 -3.38 -60.96 35.68
CA ASN A 101 -3.77 -59.74 34.98
C ASN A 101 -3.51 -59.77 33.46
N ILE A 102 -2.89 -60.83 32.93
CA ILE A 102 -2.60 -60.99 31.49
C ILE A 102 -3.59 -62.00 30.86
N LYS A 103 -4.83 -62.09 31.36
CA LYS A 103 -5.80 -63.07 30.85
C LYS A 103 -6.74 -62.59 29.75
N THR A 104 -6.79 -61.31 29.41
CA THR A 104 -7.75 -60.83 28.42
C THR A 104 -7.25 -59.59 27.70
N THR A 105 -6.81 -59.72 26.44
CA THR A 105 -7.09 -58.79 25.33
C THR A 105 -6.32 -59.18 24.06
N ASN A 106 -6.87 -58.77 22.93
CA ASN A 106 -6.50 -59.06 21.55
C ASN A 106 -5.19 -58.37 21.11
N ALA A 107 -4.08 -58.53 21.84
CA ALA A 107 -3.01 -57.55 21.80
C ALA A 107 -1.61 -58.20 21.82
N SER A 108 -0.62 -57.60 21.14
CA SER A 108 0.74 -58.13 21.03
C SER A 108 1.46 -58.14 22.39
N LEU A 109 1.95 -59.30 22.82
CA LEU A 109 2.73 -59.43 24.05
C LEU A 109 4.21 -59.29 23.74
N THR A 110 4.90 -58.48 24.55
CA THR A 110 6.35 -58.32 24.49
C THR A 110 6.98 -58.90 25.75
N TYR A 111 7.78 -59.95 25.59
CA TYR A 111 8.57 -60.60 26.62
C TYR A 111 10.02 -60.14 26.52
N ASN A 112 10.57 -59.65 27.62
CA ASN A 112 11.96 -59.22 27.70
C ASN A 112 12.67 -60.02 28.80
N PHE A 113 13.68 -60.79 28.44
CA PHE A 113 14.48 -61.62 29.35
C PHE A 113 15.91 -61.12 29.40
N ILE A 114 16.36 -60.70 30.57
CA ILE A 114 17.74 -60.29 30.86
C ILE A 114 18.35 -61.37 31.76
N ILE A 115 19.35 -62.07 31.24
CA ILE A 115 19.97 -63.24 31.85
C ILE A 115 21.42 -62.89 32.17
N ASP A 116 21.76 -62.86 33.45
CA ASP A 116 23.11 -62.58 33.93
C ASP A 116 23.81 -63.88 34.32
N GLN A 117 24.88 -64.22 33.60
CA GLN A 117 25.70 -65.40 33.87
C GLN A 117 27.19 -65.10 33.62
N ASP A 118 28.07 -65.46 34.56
CA ASP A 118 29.53 -65.43 34.38
C ASP A 118 30.08 -64.07 33.84
N ASN A 119 29.59 -62.94 34.38
CA ASN A 119 29.93 -61.57 33.97
C ASN A 119 29.50 -61.17 32.54
N GLN A 120 28.58 -61.93 31.95
CA GLN A 120 27.96 -61.67 30.67
C GLN A 120 26.44 -61.53 30.85
N THR A 121 25.87 -60.51 30.22
CA THR A 121 24.42 -60.27 30.22
C THR A 121 23.86 -60.56 28.84
N LEU A 122 22.90 -61.47 28.78
CA LEU A 122 22.13 -61.82 27.57
C LEU A 122 20.73 -61.21 27.70
N ASN A 123 20.38 -60.35 26.75
CA ASN A 123 19.06 -59.73 26.66
C ASN A 123 18.31 -60.31 25.46
N ILE A 124 17.10 -60.83 25.67
CA ILE A 124 16.25 -61.42 24.63
C ILE A 124 14.87 -60.77 24.70
N LEU A 125 14.47 -60.16 23.60
CA LEU A 125 13.17 -59.54 23.40
C LEU A 125 12.35 -60.35 22.39
N LEU A 126 11.24 -60.92 22.83
CA LEU A 126 10.26 -61.63 22.02
C LEU A 126 8.99 -60.80 21.93
N LYS A 127 8.48 -60.54 20.72
CA LYS A 127 7.13 -59.99 20.54
C LYS A 127 6.27 -61.03 19.86
N HIS A 128 5.13 -61.33 20.46
CA HIS A 128 4.18 -62.32 19.99
C HIS A 128 2.83 -61.66 19.79
N ASN A 129 2.33 -61.65 18.56
CA ASN A 129 0.98 -61.22 18.25
C ASN A 129 0.02 -62.41 18.35
N LEU A 130 -0.77 -62.44 19.43
CA LEU A 130 -1.73 -63.51 19.70
C LEU A 130 -2.87 -63.62 18.66
N GLN A 131 -3.10 -62.59 17.83
CA GLN A 131 -4.13 -62.62 16.80
C GLN A 131 -3.66 -63.22 15.49
N THR A 132 -2.45 -62.84 15.05
CA THR A 132 -1.89 -63.25 13.77
C THR A 132 -1.00 -64.49 13.89
N GLY A 133 -0.51 -64.78 15.10
CA GLY A 133 0.50 -65.82 15.33
C GLY A 133 1.93 -65.35 15.06
N ASP A 134 2.12 -64.07 14.70
CA ASP A 134 3.43 -63.54 14.36
C ASP A 134 4.32 -63.50 15.61
N LEU A 135 5.52 -64.06 15.46
CA LEU A 135 6.56 -64.05 16.48
C LEU A 135 7.78 -63.34 15.91
N SER A 136 8.20 -62.25 16.56
CA SER A 136 9.47 -61.58 16.29
C SER A 136 10.43 -61.80 17.46
N VAL A 137 11.67 -62.19 17.17
CA VAL A 137 12.71 -62.45 18.16
C VAL A 137 13.87 -61.49 17.91
N SER A 138 14.36 -60.84 18.96
CA SER A 138 15.54 -59.97 18.92
C SER A 138 16.33 -60.11 20.23
N GLY A 139 17.62 -59.79 20.22
CA GLY A 139 18.44 -59.89 21.43
C GLY A 139 19.82 -59.25 21.29
N SER A 140 20.53 -59.12 22.41
CA SER A 140 21.87 -58.53 22.52
C SER A 140 22.62 -59.13 23.73
N GLY A 141 23.91 -59.45 23.62
CA GLY A 141 24.67 -60.12 24.69
C GLY A 141 25.97 -60.77 24.18
N ALA A 142 26.64 -61.60 24.97
CA ALA A 142 28.09 -61.79 24.87
C ALA A 142 28.67 -62.64 23.70
N GLY A 143 29.77 -62.12 23.14
CA GLY A 143 30.92 -62.90 22.67
C GLY A 143 30.89 -63.41 21.23
N ASP A 144 30.11 -64.45 20.96
CA ASP A 144 30.30 -65.31 19.78
C ASP A 144 28.99 -65.83 19.18
N PHE A 145 28.93 -65.93 17.84
CA PHE A 145 27.74 -66.29 17.04
C PHE A 145 27.01 -67.55 17.52
N THR A 146 25.68 -67.48 17.70
CA THR A 146 24.84 -68.63 18.07
C THR A 146 23.87 -69.01 16.95
N THR A 147 23.72 -70.31 16.68
CA THR A 147 22.64 -70.78 15.79
C THR A 147 21.35 -70.81 16.58
N ILE A 148 20.29 -70.20 16.03
CA ILE A 148 18.97 -70.13 16.66
C ILE A 148 18.04 -71.06 15.89
N THR A 149 17.40 -71.97 16.61
CA THR A 149 16.36 -72.85 16.05
C THR A 149 15.02 -72.51 16.68
N ILE A 150 14.02 -72.18 15.86
CA ILE A 150 12.66 -71.86 16.28
C ILE A 150 11.76 -73.00 15.78
N GLU A 151 11.14 -73.69 16.71
CA GLU A 151 10.28 -74.84 16.45
C GLU A 151 8.84 -74.53 16.90
N ASN A 152 7.90 -74.98 16.08
CA ASN A 152 6.47 -75.00 16.33
C ASN A 152 5.95 -76.38 15.92
N ASP A 153 4.74 -76.74 16.35
CA ASP A 153 4.16 -78.09 16.25
C ASP A 153 4.25 -78.73 14.85
N ASN A 154 4.32 -77.90 13.79
CA ASN A 154 4.39 -78.36 12.39
C ASN A 154 5.66 -77.94 11.61
N ASN A 155 6.48 -77.00 12.12
CA ASN A 155 7.57 -76.40 11.34
C ASN A 155 8.81 -76.10 12.22
N THR A 156 10.01 -76.26 11.65
CA THR A 156 11.28 -75.89 12.28
C THR A 156 12.03 -74.91 11.38
N LEU A 157 12.42 -73.75 11.91
CA LEU A 157 13.25 -72.76 11.24
C LEU A 157 14.62 -72.71 11.93
N GLN A 158 15.70 -72.76 11.15
CA GLN A 158 17.07 -72.56 11.64
C GLN A 158 17.64 -71.30 11.02
N THR A 159 18.22 -70.43 11.84
CA THR A 159 18.83 -69.18 11.38
C THR A 159 20.10 -68.87 12.18
N ARG A 160 20.94 -67.99 11.62
CA ARG A 160 22.15 -67.46 12.26
C ARG A 160 21.98 -65.96 12.45
N SER A 161 22.29 -65.49 13.66
CA SER A 161 22.30 -64.07 13.98
C SER A 161 23.70 -63.64 14.38
N ASP A 162 24.14 -62.49 13.87
CA ASP A 162 25.15 -61.72 14.58
C ASP A 162 24.53 -61.04 15.81
N TRP A 163 25.35 -60.64 16.77
CA TRP A 163 24.87 -60.06 18.04
C TRP A 163 24.47 -58.58 17.95
N ALA A 164 24.51 -57.98 16.75
CA ALA A 164 23.91 -56.67 16.48
C ALA A 164 22.45 -56.79 16.02
N GLY A 165 21.90 -58.01 15.95
CA GLY A 165 20.54 -58.27 15.52
C GLY A 165 20.39 -58.35 13.99
N LEU A 166 21.50 -58.50 13.25
CA LEU A 166 21.46 -58.81 11.83
C LEU A 166 21.49 -60.33 11.68
N PHE A 167 20.31 -60.88 11.39
CA PHE A 167 20.16 -62.25 10.91
C PHE A 167 20.74 -62.34 9.49
N GLU A 168 21.40 -63.45 9.16
CA GLU A 168 22.04 -63.67 7.84
C GLU A 168 21.01 -63.61 6.69
N GLU A 169 19.73 -63.85 7.00
CA GLU A 169 18.58 -63.50 6.17
C GLU A 169 17.92 -62.23 6.75
N ASN A 170 17.92 -61.15 5.94
CA ASN A 170 17.35 -59.85 6.31
C ASN A 170 15.89 -60.01 6.78
N ASP A 171 15.62 -59.59 8.01
CA ASP A 171 14.31 -59.51 8.65
C ASP A 171 13.58 -60.85 8.83
N ILE A 172 13.85 -61.48 9.96
CA ILE A 172 12.96 -62.49 10.54
C ILE A 172 11.77 -61.79 11.23
N SER A 173 11.07 -60.93 10.48
CA SER A 173 9.76 -60.41 10.83
C SER A 173 8.74 -61.21 10.03
N ASP A 174 7.87 -61.92 10.74
CA ASP A 174 6.78 -62.79 10.21
C ASP A 174 7.21 -64.22 9.90
N ILE A 175 7.69 -64.94 10.92
CA ILE A 175 8.12 -66.33 10.77
C ILE A 175 7.01 -67.25 10.28
N TRP A 176 5.73 -67.01 10.63
CA TRP A 176 4.60 -67.77 10.07
C TRP A 176 3.31 -66.96 10.17
N ALA A 177 2.79 -66.46 9.04
CA ALA A 177 1.43 -65.92 8.95
C ALA A 177 0.47 -67.04 8.51
N GLY A 178 -0.37 -67.55 9.41
CA GLY A 178 -1.27 -68.66 9.10
C GLY A 178 -2.26 -69.02 10.22
N ASP A 179 -3.48 -69.35 9.79
CA ASP A 179 -4.76 -69.20 10.50
C ASP A 179 -5.09 -70.25 11.59
N GLU A 180 -4.18 -70.51 12.55
CA GLU A 180 -4.48 -71.40 13.68
C GLU A 180 -4.06 -70.80 15.03
N LYS A 181 -5.05 -70.59 15.90
CA LYS A 181 -4.86 -70.09 17.28
C LYS A 181 -4.41 -71.24 18.20
N ASN A 182 -3.52 -70.90 19.14
CA ASN A 182 -2.93 -71.77 20.19
C ASN A 182 -1.75 -72.63 19.76
N ARG A 183 -0.63 -71.99 19.42
CA ARG A 183 0.65 -72.68 19.21
C ARG A 183 1.60 -72.41 20.38
N SER A 184 2.29 -73.45 20.84
CA SER A 184 3.45 -73.30 21.72
C SER A 184 4.70 -73.14 20.88
N TYR A 185 5.57 -72.21 21.25
CA TYR A 185 6.83 -71.97 20.54
C TYR A 185 8.00 -72.42 21.39
N LYS A 186 8.96 -73.08 20.75
CA LYS A 186 10.21 -73.52 21.35
C LYS A 186 11.38 -72.88 20.63
N ILE A 187 12.18 -72.11 21.36
CA ILE A 187 13.36 -71.42 20.81
C ILE A 187 14.59 -71.99 21.48
N ALA A 188 15.49 -72.58 20.68
CA ALA A 188 16.75 -73.16 21.14
C ALA A 188 17.96 -72.36 20.64
N PHE A 189 18.92 -72.11 21.54
CA PHE A 189 20.17 -71.41 21.26
C PHE A 189 21.35 -72.38 21.37
N PHE A 190 22.19 -72.40 20.33
CA PHE A 190 23.38 -73.24 20.26
C PHE A 190 24.64 -72.37 20.24
N ASN A 191 25.49 -72.48 21.26
CA ASN A 191 26.78 -71.79 21.30
C ASN A 191 27.82 -72.60 20.50
N ALA A 192 28.37 -72.02 19.44
CA ALA A 192 29.43 -72.63 18.66
C ALA A 192 30.76 -71.97 19.02
N ASN A 193 31.56 -72.63 19.87
CA ASN A 193 32.98 -72.29 19.98
C ASN A 193 33.64 -72.50 18.61
N PRO A 194 34.46 -71.57 18.10
CA PRO A 194 35.17 -71.75 16.83
C PRO A 194 36.11 -72.95 16.94
N GLY A 195 35.70 -74.09 16.36
CA GLY A 195 36.44 -75.35 16.41
C GLY A 195 35.63 -76.59 16.84
N GLN A 196 34.36 -76.46 17.22
CA GLN A 196 33.50 -77.62 17.51
C GLN A 196 32.61 -78.04 16.31
N ASN A 197 32.49 -79.35 16.13
CA ASN A 197 31.77 -79.98 15.02
C ASN A 197 30.24 -79.84 15.20
N LEU A 198 29.55 -79.24 14.22
CA LEU A 198 28.14 -78.80 14.29
C LEU A 198 27.08 -79.92 14.36
N ILE A 199 27.45 -81.18 14.62
CA ILE A 199 26.54 -82.32 14.52
C ILE A 199 25.98 -82.79 15.89
N GLN A 200 26.55 -82.39 17.03
CA GLN A 200 25.93 -82.63 18.35
C GLN A 200 26.27 -81.54 19.38
N PRO A 201 25.39 -80.55 19.60
CA PRO A 201 25.48 -79.66 20.76
C PRO A 201 24.99 -80.37 22.02
N VAL A 202 25.81 -80.36 23.08
CA VAL A 202 25.43 -80.87 24.41
C VAL A 202 24.58 -79.79 25.10
N ASN A 203 23.27 -80.07 25.26
CA ASN A 203 22.25 -79.27 25.96
C ASN A 203 22.10 -77.80 25.53
N PRO A 204 21.25 -77.49 24.53
CA PRO A 204 20.92 -76.10 24.20
C PRO A 204 20.14 -75.39 25.30
N MET A 205 20.28 -74.07 25.37
CA MET A 205 19.37 -73.22 26.13
C MET A 205 18.05 -73.11 25.37
N VAL A 206 16.93 -73.42 26.02
CA VAL A 206 15.61 -73.49 25.38
C VAL A 206 14.59 -72.65 26.15
N ILE A 207 13.84 -71.81 25.43
CA ILE A 207 12.71 -71.05 25.93
C ILE A 207 11.43 -71.59 25.27
N ASN A 208 10.50 -72.09 26.08
CA ASN A 208 9.15 -72.46 25.62
C ASN A 208 8.13 -71.44 26.10
N VAL A 209 7.22 -71.00 25.22
CA VAL A 209 6.12 -70.08 25.55
C VAL A 209 4.79 -70.74 25.15
N ALA A 210 3.83 -70.82 26.08
CA ALA A 210 2.52 -71.46 25.87
C ALA A 210 1.36 -70.49 26.16
N VAL A 211 0.28 -70.56 25.36
CA VAL A 211 -0.93 -69.74 25.51
C VAL A 211 -2.03 -70.55 26.21
N PRO A 212 -2.67 -70.03 27.28
CA PRO A 212 -3.71 -70.76 28.00
C PRO A 212 -5.04 -70.79 27.22
N ASN A 213 -5.60 -71.99 27.05
CA ASN A 213 -6.92 -72.22 26.47
C ASN A 213 -8.02 -71.93 27.51
N GLU A 214 -8.96 -71.03 27.22
CA GLU A 214 -10.21 -70.89 27.99
C GLU A 214 -11.41 -71.55 27.29
N PRO A 215 -12.32 -72.21 28.05
CA PRO A 215 -13.34 -73.08 27.49
C PRO A 215 -14.52 -72.32 26.85
N ALA A 216 -14.93 -72.84 25.70
CA ALA A 216 -15.94 -72.28 24.81
C ALA A 216 -17.37 -72.59 25.28
N LEU A 217 -18.21 -71.57 25.50
CA LEU A 217 -19.64 -71.68 25.21
C LEU A 217 -20.40 -70.35 25.00
N GLN A 218 -19.89 -69.17 25.38
CA GLN A 218 -20.62 -67.89 25.17
C GLN A 218 -20.23 -67.12 23.89
N ASN A 219 -19.36 -67.70 23.05
CA ASN A 219 -18.66 -66.98 21.99
C ASN A 219 -19.43 -66.77 20.67
N ASN A 220 -20.61 -67.35 20.49
CA ASN A 220 -21.31 -67.23 19.19
C ASN A 220 -22.13 -65.93 19.05
N LEU A 221 -22.61 -65.32 20.14
CA LEU A 221 -23.40 -64.09 20.03
C LEU A 221 -22.52 -62.83 19.94
N ALA A 222 -21.49 -62.74 20.81
CA ALA A 222 -20.59 -61.59 20.84
C ALA A 222 -19.68 -61.52 19.60
N ARG A 223 -19.30 -62.68 19.05
CA ARG A 223 -18.34 -62.76 17.94
C ARG A 223 -19.02 -62.60 16.56
N ASN A 224 -20.25 -63.10 16.39
CA ASN A 224 -20.93 -63.03 15.10
C ASN A 224 -21.83 -61.79 14.94
N PHE A 225 -22.27 -61.15 16.04
CA PHE A 225 -23.11 -59.96 15.95
C PHE A 225 -22.45 -58.70 16.54
N ILE A 226 -21.89 -58.76 17.75
CA ILE A 226 -21.40 -57.55 18.44
C ILE A 226 -20.08 -57.04 17.84
N ARG A 227 -19.08 -57.90 17.65
CA ARG A 227 -17.80 -57.50 17.03
C ARG A 227 -17.92 -56.95 15.61
N PRO A 228 -18.67 -57.57 14.67
CA PRO A 228 -18.87 -56.99 13.35
C PRO A 228 -19.71 -55.71 13.39
N MET A 229 -20.66 -55.57 14.33
CA MET A 229 -21.37 -54.30 14.54
C MET A 229 -20.47 -53.20 15.13
N GLN A 230 -19.56 -53.53 16.04
CA GLN A 230 -18.56 -52.60 16.58
C GLN A 230 -17.53 -52.20 15.51
N GLY A 231 -17.02 -53.15 14.73
CA GLY A 231 -16.11 -52.87 13.61
C GLY A 231 -16.79 -52.08 12.49
N SER A 232 -18.07 -52.36 12.21
CA SER A 232 -18.87 -51.55 11.28
C SER A 232 -19.15 -50.16 11.86
N ALA A 233 -19.44 -50.02 13.15
CA ALA A 233 -19.63 -48.73 13.80
C ALA A 233 -18.33 -47.90 13.85
N GLU A 234 -17.17 -48.52 14.04
CA GLU A 234 -15.85 -47.88 13.94
C GLU A 234 -15.56 -47.44 12.50
N GLN A 235 -15.85 -48.29 11.50
CA GLN A 235 -15.69 -47.86 10.10
C GLN A 235 -16.69 -46.76 9.72
N PHE A 236 -17.94 -46.83 10.17
CA PHE A 236 -18.92 -45.76 9.93
C PHE A 236 -18.55 -44.47 10.65
N SER A 237 -17.95 -44.52 11.85
CA SER A 237 -17.50 -43.31 12.55
C SER A 237 -16.23 -42.71 11.91
N VAL A 238 -15.29 -43.53 11.45
CA VAL A 238 -14.13 -43.08 10.67
C VAL A 238 -14.56 -42.48 9.33
N VAL A 239 -15.48 -43.12 8.60
CA VAL A 239 -16.03 -42.58 7.35
C VAL A 239 -16.82 -41.29 7.60
N ALA A 240 -17.61 -41.22 8.68
CA ALA A 240 -18.33 -40.01 9.06
C ALA A 240 -17.38 -38.86 9.45
N MET A 241 -16.28 -39.15 10.18
CA MET A 241 -15.24 -38.17 10.47
C MET A 241 -14.49 -37.72 9.23
N MET A 242 -14.19 -38.64 8.31
CA MET A 242 -13.53 -38.32 7.04
C MET A 242 -14.44 -37.43 6.16
N GLN A 243 -15.75 -37.70 6.11
CA GLN A 243 -16.73 -36.84 5.45
C GLN A 243 -16.83 -35.47 6.13
N ALA A 244 -16.83 -35.40 7.46
CA ALA A 244 -16.84 -34.14 8.19
C ALA A 244 -15.56 -33.32 7.96
N PHE A 245 -14.40 -33.97 7.90
CA PHE A 245 -13.13 -33.34 7.56
C PHE A 245 -13.13 -32.78 6.13
N ILE A 246 -13.61 -33.57 5.16
CA ILE A 246 -13.75 -33.12 3.77
C ILE A 246 -14.72 -31.94 3.66
N ILE A 247 -15.85 -31.96 4.38
CA ILE A 247 -16.79 -30.84 4.42
C ILE A 247 -16.13 -29.60 5.07
N GLY A 248 -15.35 -29.81 6.14
CA GLY A 248 -14.58 -28.75 6.80
C GLY A 248 -13.55 -28.09 5.89
N THR A 249 -12.79 -28.88 5.12
CA THR A 249 -11.81 -28.34 4.16
C THR A 249 -12.50 -27.59 3.01
N PHE A 250 -13.69 -28.02 2.57
CA PHE A 250 -14.48 -27.26 1.59
C PHE A 250 -15.01 -25.93 2.15
N PHE A 251 -15.41 -25.88 3.42
CA PHE A 251 -15.83 -24.62 4.05
C PHE A 251 -14.68 -23.63 4.23
N ASP A 252 -13.50 -24.12 4.65
CA ASP A 252 -12.30 -23.29 4.79
C ASP A 252 -11.81 -22.77 3.42
N ALA A 253 -11.74 -23.66 2.42
CA ALA A 253 -11.40 -23.27 1.04
C ALA A 253 -12.42 -22.26 0.46
N LYS A 254 -13.71 -22.42 0.79
CA LYS A 254 -14.75 -21.47 0.37
C LYS A 254 -14.52 -20.09 1.02
N GLU A 255 -14.30 -20.03 2.33
CA GLU A 255 -14.06 -18.76 3.03
C GLU A 255 -12.77 -18.09 2.51
N GLN A 256 -11.73 -18.88 2.24
CA GLN A 256 -10.50 -18.37 1.63
C GLN A 256 -10.75 -17.80 0.21
N LEU A 257 -11.56 -18.44 -0.61
CA LEU A 257 -11.92 -17.92 -1.94
C LEU A 257 -12.83 -16.69 -1.86
N GLU A 258 -13.78 -16.64 -0.92
CA GLU A 258 -14.61 -15.47 -0.70
C GLU A 258 -13.77 -14.27 -0.24
N THR A 259 -12.85 -14.46 0.70
CA THR A 259 -11.92 -13.40 1.13
C THR A 259 -10.96 -12.95 0.04
N GLN A 260 -10.44 -13.86 -0.79
CA GLN A 260 -9.64 -13.50 -1.96
C GLN A 260 -10.44 -12.67 -2.96
N ARG A 261 -11.67 -13.10 -3.29
CA ARG A 261 -12.56 -12.35 -4.19
C ARG A 261 -12.90 -10.97 -3.65
N ASP A 262 -13.16 -10.87 -2.34
CA ASP A 262 -13.49 -9.58 -1.72
C ASP A 262 -12.26 -8.66 -1.71
N LEU A 263 -11.04 -9.19 -1.50
CA LEU A 263 -9.80 -8.44 -1.66
C LEU A 263 -9.57 -7.97 -3.11
N GLU A 264 -9.81 -8.82 -4.10
CA GLU A 264 -9.73 -8.44 -5.52
C GLU A 264 -10.75 -7.36 -5.87
N ALA A 265 -11.98 -7.47 -5.34
CA ALA A 265 -13.02 -6.46 -5.53
C ALA A 265 -12.62 -5.11 -4.92
N LEU A 266 -12.12 -5.11 -3.69
CA LEU A 266 -11.63 -3.90 -3.02
C LEU A 266 -10.41 -3.30 -3.72
N GLN A 267 -9.49 -4.13 -4.23
CA GLN A 267 -8.36 -3.65 -5.03
C GLN A 267 -8.83 -3.03 -6.35
N ALA A 268 -9.80 -3.65 -7.02
CA ALA A 268 -10.36 -3.11 -8.25
C ALA A 268 -11.12 -1.79 -8.01
N GLU A 269 -11.87 -1.68 -6.91
CA GLU A 269 -12.54 -0.44 -6.50
C GLU A 269 -11.52 0.65 -6.15
N ALA A 270 -10.49 0.33 -5.37
CA ALA A 270 -9.42 1.27 -5.06
C ALA A 270 -8.68 1.74 -6.32
N LEU A 271 -8.29 0.82 -7.21
CA LEU A 271 -7.66 1.17 -8.49
C LEU A 271 -8.59 2.04 -9.34
N LYS A 272 -9.89 1.74 -9.35
CA LYS A 272 -10.89 2.55 -10.04
C LYS A 272 -10.92 3.96 -9.47
N ASP A 273 -10.93 4.15 -8.15
CA ASP A 273 -11.05 5.47 -7.52
C ASP A 273 -9.75 6.30 -7.52
N TYR A 274 -8.59 5.63 -7.47
CA TYR A 274 -7.28 6.29 -7.48
C TYR A 274 -6.71 6.53 -8.88
N HIS A 275 -7.29 5.94 -9.93
CA HIS A 275 -6.84 6.21 -11.30
C HIS A 275 -7.29 7.62 -11.75
N PRO A 276 -6.36 8.56 -11.98
CA PRO A 276 -6.71 9.90 -12.41
C PRO A 276 -7.31 9.88 -13.83
N SER A 277 -8.21 10.81 -14.11
CA SER A 277 -8.72 11.05 -15.46
C SER A 277 -7.69 11.81 -16.30
N GLU A 278 -7.80 11.70 -17.62
CA GLU A 278 -6.96 12.48 -18.53
C GLU A 278 -7.13 13.98 -18.30
N GLN A 279 -8.37 14.45 -18.11
CA GLN A 279 -8.65 15.86 -17.81
C GLN A 279 -7.95 16.35 -16.55
N MET A 280 -7.91 15.53 -15.49
CA MET A 280 -7.20 15.90 -14.26
C MET A 280 -5.70 16.11 -14.55
N CYS A 281 -5.11 15.23 -15.36
CA CYS A 281 -3.72 15.38 -15.80
C CYS A 281 -3.53 16.61 -16.70
N ARG A 282 -4.51 16.95 -17.57
CA ARG A 282 -4.49 18.16 -18.41
C ARG A 282 -4.46 19.43 -17.54
N TYR A 283 -5.35 19.55 -16.55
CA TYR A 283 -5.35 20.68 -15.60
C TYR A 283 -4.01 20.82 -14.86
N GLY A 284 -3.48 19.71 -14.33
CA GLY A 284 -2.17 19.72 -13.66
C GLY A 284 -1.03 20.17 -14.59
N SER A 285 -1.11 19.79 -15.87
CA SER A 285 -0.12 20.17 -16.88
C SER A 285 -0.22 21.65 -17.24
N TYR A 286 -1.43 22.19 -17.40
CA TYR A 286 -1.65 23.61 -17.73
C TYR A 286 -1.15 24.55 -16.63
N ILE A 287 -1.33 24.20 -15.36
CA ILE A 287 -0.99 25.09 -14.22
C ILE A 287 0.53 25.07 -13.89
N ARG A 288 1.30 24.11 -14.42
CA ARG A 288 2.69 23.85 -14.02
C ARG A 288 3.63 25.06 -14.00
N SER A 289 3.48 26.01 -14.92
CA SER A 289 4.32 27.23 -15.02
C SER A 289 3.61 28.53 -14.60
N LEU A 290 2.38 28.42 -14.07
CA LEU A 290 1.58 29.59 -13.74
C LEU A 290 2.17 30.38 -12.56
N ALA A 291 2.69 29.68 -11.56
CA ALA A 291 3.30 30.30 -10.38
C ALA A 291 4.55 31.13 -10.74
N ASP A 292 5.42 30.61 -11.61
CA ASP A 292 6.61 31.33 -12.06
C ASP A 292 6.23 32.56 -12.89
N THR A 293 5.17 32.44 -13.70
CA THR A 293 4.62 33.58 -14.47
C THR A 293 4.05 34.65 -13.53
N ASP A 294 3.33 34.25 -12.47
CA ASP A 294 2.81 35.18 -11.45
C ASP A 294 3.95 35.85 -10.67
N GLN A 295 5.03 35.13 -10.35
CA GLN A 295 6.17 35.73 -9.68
C GLN A 295 6.87 36.75 -10.59
N LYS A 296 7.08 36.43 -11.87
CA LYS A 296 7.67 37.34 -12.86
C LYS A 296 6.86 38.62 -13.01
N LYS A 297 5.52 38.55 -12.98
CA LYS A 297 4.62 39.71 -12.96
C LYS A 297 5.03 40.72 -11.87
N TYR A 298 5.25 40.29 -10.64
CA TYR A 298 5.64 41.22 -9.56
C TYR A 298 6.99 41.87 -9.80
N HIS A 299 7.97 41.12 -10.30
CA HIS A 299 9.29 41.66 -10.62
C HIS A 299 9.24 42.70 -11.75
N ILE A 300 8.48 42.44 -12.81
CA ILE A 300 8.28 43.38 -13.91
C ILE A 300 7.55 44.64 -13.44
N ALA A 301 6.49 44.49 -12.66
CA ALA A 301 5.75 45.65 -12.13
C ALA A 301 6.65 46.54 -11.26
N GLN A 302 7.52 45.94 -10.45
CA GLN A 302 8.47 46.68 -9.63
C GLN A 302 9.54 47.38 -10.49
N ALA A 303 10.17 46.66 -11.42
CA ALA A 303 11.19 47.22 -12.31
C ALA A 303 10.64 48.37 -13.16
N PHE A 304 9.42 48.22 -13.71
CA PHE A 304 8.77 49.28 -14.46
C PHE A 304 8.46 50.51 -13.60
N ASN A 305 7.98 50.30 -12.37
CA ASN A 305 7.72 51.40 -11.45
C ASN A 305 9.03 52.13 -11.09
N ASP A 306 10.13 51.41 -10.91
CA ASP A 306 11.45 52.01 -10.64
C ASP A 306 11.95 52.83 -11.84
N ILE A 307 11.75 52.34 -13.07
CA ILE A 307 12.06 53.09 -14.30
C ILE A 307 11.28 54.40 -14.34
N MET A 308 9.95 54.36 -14.15
CA MET A 308 9.10 55.56 -14.18
C MET A 308 9.46 56.56 -13.08
N ASN A 309 9.63 56.08 -11.84
CA ASN A 309 10.03 56.93 -10.72
C ASN A 309 11.42 57.56 -10.91
N SER A 310 12.37 56.80 -11.48
CA SER A 310 13.70 57.32 -11.78
C SER A 310 13.67 58.42 -12.84
N HIS A 311 12.77 58.27 -13.82
CA HIS A 311 12.57 59.24 -14.88
C HIS A 311 12.01 60.55 -14.34
N GLU A 312 10.93 60.49 -13.55
CA GLU A 312 10.30 61.66 -12.94
C GLU A 312 11.17 62.37 -11.92
N GLY A 313 11.76 61.60 -11.00
CA GLY A 313 12.56 62.13 -9.92
C GLY A 313 13.90 62.71 -10.39
N ASN A 314 14.22 62.59 -11.69
CA ASN A 314 15.46 63.06 -12.29
C ASN A 314 16.67 62.62 -11.45
N LYS A 315 16.72 61.31 -11.18
CA LYS A 315 17.75 60.72 -10.33
C LYS A 315 19.10 60.80 -11.05
N LYS A 316 20.14 61.24 -10.34
CA LYS A 316 21.52 61.29 -10.86
C LYS A 316 21.98 59.91 -11.35
N GLY A 317 22.64 59.86 -12.50
CA GLY A 317 23.10 58.61 -13.13
C GLY A 317 22.04 57.89 -13.97
N THR A 318 20.93 58.56 -14.32
CA THR A 318 19.87 58.00 -15.17
C THR A 318 19.75 58.79 -16.49
N VAL A 319 19.05 58.22 -17.47
CA VAL A 319 18.76 58.90 -18.76
C VAL A 319 18.04 60.24 -18.62
N SER A 320 17.41 60.51 -17.47
CA SER A 320 16.74 61.78 -17.18
C SER A 320 17.67 62.86 -16.61
N GLU A 321 18.93 62.54 -16.26
CA GLU A 321 19.89 63.46 -15.63
C GLU A 321 20.12 64.75 -16.43
N ALA A 322 20.02 64.67 -17.76
CA ALA A 322 20.17 65.82 -18.65
C ALA A 322 19.01 66.85 -18.56
N GLY A 323 17.98 66.56 -17.76
CA GLY A 323 16.87 67.44 -17.45
C GLY A 323 15.82 67.57 -18.56
N SER A 324 14.81 68.41 -18.30
CA SER A 324 13.64 68.56 -19.17
C SER A 324 13.96 68.94 -20.62
N PRO A 325 14.88 69.88 -20.95
CA PRO A 325 15.15 70.25 -22.35
C PRO A 325 15.67 69.10 -23.21
N MET A 326 16.57 68.27 -22.65
CA MET A 326 17.10 67.09 -23.35
C MET A 326 16.04 65.99 -23.46
N SER A 327 15.23 65.80 -22.42
CA SER A 327 14.11 64.86 -22.45
C SER A 327 13.10 65.21 -23.56
N ILE A 328 12.73 66.48 -23.70
CA ILE A 328 11.85 66.95 -24.79
C ILE A 328 12.49 66.70 -26.16
N ALA A 329 13.78 67.00 -26.32
CA ALA A 329 14.47 66.77 -27.59
C ALA A 329 14.52 65.28 -27.96
N ASN A 330 14.77 64.41 -26.97
CA ASN A 330 14.78 62.96 -27.15
C ASN A 330 13.39 62.40 -27.45
N HIS A 331 12.35 62.87 -26.76
CA HIS A 331 10.96 62.49 -27.06
C HIS A 331 10.55 62.95 -28.45
N LEU A 332 10.87 64.19 -28.82
CA LEU A 332 10.56 64.68 -30.16
C LEU A 332 11.29 63.86 -31.23
N LYS A 333 12.54 63.46 -30.97
CA LYS A 333 13.28 62.57 -31.87
C LYS A 333 12.60 61.20 -31.98
N GLN A 334 12.25 60.58 -30.86
CA GLN A 334 11.57 59.28 -30.81
C GLN A 334 10.21 59.33 -31.52
N PHE A 335 9.43 60.38 -31.28
CA PHE A 335 8.17 60.62 -31.97
C PHE A 335 8.38 60.66 -33.48
N LYS A 336 9.31 61.50 -33.96
CA LYS A 336 9.60 61.65 -35.40
C LYS A 336 10.07 60.36 -36.07
N GLU A 337 10.89 59.57 -35.40
CA GLU A 337 11.52 58.37 -35.97
C GLU A 337 10.64 57.13 -35.89
N VAL A 338 9.76 57.03 -34.88
CA VAL A 338 9.03 55.79 -34.56
C VAL A 338 7.51 55.94 -34.65
N TYR A 339 6.94 56.99 -34.06
CA TYR A 339 5.49 57.08 -33.82
C TYR A 339 4.74 58.01 -34.78
N CYS A 340 5.44 58.89 -35.49
CA CYS A 340 4.84 59.95 -36.31
C CYS A 340 4.09 59.40 -37.52
N ASP A 341 2.78 59.65 -37.62
CA ASP A 341 2.04 59.46 -38.87
C ASP A 341 2.10 60.74 -39.73
N PRO A 342 2.65 60.68 -40.96
CA PRO A 342 2.67 61.84 -41.86
C PRO A 342 1.30 62.20 -42.45
N MET A 343 0.30 61.32 -42.35
CA MET A 343 -1.07 61.57 -42.83
C MET A 343 -1.96 62.21 -41.75
N ASP A 344 -1.55 62.15 -40.49
CA ASP A 344 -2.30 62.77 -39.40
C ASP A 344 -2.41 64.30 -39.57
N PHE A 345 -3.53 64.84 -39.07
CA PHE A 345 -3.91 66.25 -39.21
C PHE A 345 -3.90 66.75 -40.66
N ASP A 346 -4.51 65.99 -41.58
CA ASP A 346 -4.64 66.34 -43.00
C ASP A 346 -3.27 66.61 -43.66
N GLY A 347 -2.25 65.84 -43.25
CA GLY A 347 -0.89 65.97 -43.76
C GLY A 347 -0.08 67.16 -43.20
N ALA A 348 -0.63 67.93 -42.25
CA ALA A 348 0.10 69.03 -41.60
C ALA A 348 1.28 68.53 -40.77
N LEU A 349 1.23 67.29 -40.26
CA LEU A 349 2.31 66.70 -39.48
C LEU A 349 3.53 66.29 -40.31
N LYS A 350 3.42 66.27 -41.64
CA LYS A 350 4.48 65.84 -42.56
C LYS A 350 5.80 66.60 -42.35
N THR A 351 5.74 67.90 -42.07
CA THR A 351 6.93 68.74 -41.82
C THR A 351 7.55 68.46 -40.46
N LEU A 352 6.76 68.02 -39.49
CA LEU A 352 7.26 67.63 -38.17
C LEU A 352 7.90 66.25 -38.22
N CYS A 353 7.30 65.31 -38.96
CA CYS A 353 7.76 63.93 -39.13
C CYS A 353 9.03 63.76 -39.98
N THR A 354 9.60 64.82 -40.56
CA THR A 354 10.84 64.69 -41.34
C THR A 354 12.05 64.49 -40.43
N HIS A 355 12.79 63.40 -40.66
CA HIS A 355 14.08 63.11 -40.01
C HIS A 355 15.11 62.63 -41.04
N ALA A 356 16.36 62.43 -40.62
CA ALA A 356 17.48 62.13 -41.54
C ALA A 356 17.27 60.86 -42.38
N ASN A 357 16.44 59.92 -41.92
CA ASN A 357 16.24 58.61 -42.55
C ASN A 357 14.89 58.49 -43.27
N GLY A 358 14.06 59.54 -43.32
CA GLY A 358 12.75 59.46 -43.96
C GLY A 358 11.72 60.45 -43.44
N VAL A 359 10.45 60.18 -43.76
CA VAL A 359 9.29 60.94 -43.31
C VAL A 359 8.33 59.97 -42.63
N GLY A 360 8.08 60.18 -41.33
CA GLY A 360 7.20 59.32 -40.53
C GLY A 360 7.92 58.15 -39.88
N GLY A 361 7.19 57.41 -39.04
CA GLY A 361 7.69 56.20 -38.38
C GLY A 361 8.18 55.16 -39.40
N THR A 362 9.36 54.57 -39.16
CA THR A 362 9.92 53.54 -40.06
C THR A 362 9.10 52.25 -40.10
N ASP A 363 8.36 51.96 -39.03
CA ASP A 363 7.49 50.79 -38.91
C ASP A 363 6.01 51.20 -38.80
N PRO A 364 5.16 50.86 -39.81
CA PRO A 364 3.72 51.11 -39.76
C PRO A 364 3.00 50.48 -38.56
N GLN A 365 3.56 49.41 -37.99
CA GLN A 365 2.97 48.75 -36.82
C GLN A 365 3.15 49.54 -35.53
N ARG A 366 4.05 50.53 -35.51
CA ARG A 366 4.37 51.33 -34.32
C ARG A 366 3.79 52.72 -34.35
N ILE A 367 3.32 53.19 -35.50
CA ILE A 367 2.69 54.51 -35.65
C ILE A 367 1.57 54.70 -34.61
N ASN A 368 1.57 55.83 -33.91
CA ASN A 368 0.58 56.22 -32.89
C ASN A 368 0.44 55.29 -31.66
N LYS A 369 1.31 54.29 -31.48
CA LYS A 369 1.29 53.41 -30.28
C LYS A 369 1.63 54.15 -28.97
N ASP A 370 2.31 55.27 -29.04
CA ASP A 370 2.65 56.11 -27.89
C ASP A 370 1.44 56.87 -27.32
N ILE A 371 0.32 56.92 -28.03
CA ILE A 371 -0.93 57.58 -27.61
C ILE A 371 -2.10 56.58 -27.56
N ASP A 372 -2.13 55.61 -28.46
CA ASP A 372 -3.18 54.60 -28.55
C ASP A 372 -2.98 53.48 -27.50
N PHE A 373 -3.59 53.69 -26.33
CA PHE A 373 -3.63 52.70 -25.25
C PHE A 373 -4.25 51.36 -25.68
N GLN A 374 -5.28 51.40 -26.52
CA GLN A 374 -6.00 50.20 -26.93
C GLN A 374 -5.10 49.31 -27.78
N ARG A 375 -4.37 49.89 -28.74
CA ARG A 375 -3.45 49.17 -29.61
C ARG A 375 -2.17 48.71 -28.91
N THR A 376 -1.68 49.49 -27.96
CA THR A 376 -0.39 49.20 -27.30
C THR A 376 -0.54 48.21 -26.16
N MET A 377 -1.66 48.21 -25.44
CA MET A 377 -1.86 47.33 -24.30
C MET A 377 -3.11 46.45 -24.41
N GLU A 378 -4.27 46.99 -24.80
CA GLU A 378 -5.53 46.26 -24.64
C GLU A 378 -5.72 45.15 -25.66
N SER A 379 -5.35 45.38 -26.92
CA SER A 379 -5.56 44.44 -28.03
C SER A 379 -4.71 43.18 -27.94
N ASN A 380 -3.52 43.28 -27.32
CA ASN A 380 -2.56 42.19 -27.26
C ASN A 380 -2.67 41.45 -25.93
N TYR A 381 -2.93 40.14 -25.97
CA TYR A 381 -3.00 39.32 -24.76
C TYR A 381 -1.64 39.14 -24.08
N THR A 382 -0.57 39.19 -24.87
CA THR A 382 0.82 39.02 -24.41
C THR A 382 1.66 40.12 -25.03
N LEU A 383 2.48 40.77 -24.21
CA LEU A 383 3.44 41.80 -24.58
C LEU A 383 4.85 41.26 -24.34
N ASN A 384 5.76 41.51 -25.29
CA ASN A 384 7.16 41.12 -25.18
C ASN A 384 7.90 42.11 -24.28
N VAL A 385 7.70 42.02 -22.97
CA VAL A 385 8.20 42.99 -21.99
C VAL A 385 8.96 42.28 -20.90
N ASP A 386 10.22 42.67 -20.69
CA ASP A 386 11.05 42.21 -19.59
C ASP A 386 12.06 43.28 -19.15
N PHE A 387 11.65 44.15 -18.22
CA PHE A 387 12.53 45.22 -17.71
C PHE A 387 13.67 44.75 -16.79
N VAL A 388 13.81 43.44 -16.59
CA VAL A 388 14.85 42.84 -15.74
C VAL A 388 16.06 42.40 -16.58
N ASP A 389 15.89 42.22 -17.89
CA ASP A 389 16.97 41.84 -18.79
C ASP A 389 17.66 43.06 -19.43
N ASP A 390 18.80 42.80 -20.08
CA ASP A 390 19.58 43.82 -20.78
C ASP A 390 19.08 44.05 -22.24
N ALA A 391 18.04 43.34 -22.68
CA ALA A 391 17.58 43.28 -24.06
C ALA A 391 16.35 44.16 -24.27
N SER A 392 16.56 45.44 -24.60
CA SER A 392 15.44 46.33 -24.88
C SER A 392 14.63 45.89 -26.10
N THR A 393 13.34 45.64 -25.89
CA THR A 393 12.40 45.25 -26.95
C THR A 393 11.60 46.44 -27.47
N ASP A 394 10.99 46.30 -28.64
CA ASP A 394 10.14 47.35 -29.22
C ASP A 394 8.88 47.60 -28.38
N ASP A 395 8.26 46.55 -27.83
CA ASP A 395 7.10 46.65 -26.96
C ASP A 395 7.42 47.40 -25.65
N GLU A 396 8.61 47.21 -25.09
CA GLU A 396 9.07 48.00 -23.92
C GLU A 396 9.19 49.48 -24.25
N ALA A 397 9.78 49.81 -25.40
CA ALA A 397 9.93 51.19 -25.83
C ALA A 397 8.56 51.86 -26.08
N ASP A 398 7.60 51.10 -26.65
CA ASP A 398 6.23 51.56 -26.90
C ASP A 398 5.48 51.82 -25.58
N ILE A 399 5.58 50.92 -24.61
CA ILE A 399 4.92 51.05 -23.30
C ILE A 399 5.53 52.16 -22.46
N ILE A 400 6.86 52.29 -22.45
CA ILE A 400 7.54 53.39 -21.77
C ILE A 400 7.13 54.72 -22.41
N ALA A 401 7.04 54.81 -23.74
CA ALA A 401 6.59 56.02 -24.42
C ALA A 401 5.14 56.38 -24.07
N LEU A 402 4.23 55.39 -24.09
CA LEU A 402 2.84 55.56 -23.68
C LEU A 402 2.72 56.04 -22.24
N ALA A 403 3.45 55.41 -21.31
CA ALA A 403 3.41 55.76 -19.90
C ALA A 403 3.92 57.19 -19.63
N LYS A 404 4.94 57.63 -20.39
CA LYS A 404 5.43 59.01 -20.32
C LYS A 404 4.40 60.00 -20.88
N ASN A 405 3.76 59.71 -22.01
CA ASN A 405 2.72 60.58 -22.55
C ASN A 405 1.49 60.68 -21.62
N LEU A 406 1.14 59.60 -20.93
CA LEU A 406 -0.03 59.56 -20.05
C LEU A 406 0.18 60.28 -18.71
N TYR A 407 1.34 60.09 -18.07
CA TYR A 407 1.58 60.59 -16.71
C TYR A 407 2.48 61.80 -16.64
N TRP A 408 3.61 61.83 -17.38
CA TRP A 408 4.49 63.00 -17.41
C TRP A 408 5.28 63.15 -18.70
N PRO A 409 4.96 64.17 -19.52
CA PRO A 409 5.75 64.45 -20.71
C PRO A 409 7.16 64.97 -20.38
N ASN A 410 7.38 65.49 -19.15
CA ASN A 410 8.63 66.11 -18.74
C ASN A 410 9.07 65.68 -17.32
N PRO A 411 10.36 65.31 -17.14
CA PRO A 411 10.92 65.05 -15.82
C PRO A 411 11.08 66.34 -15.01
N TYR A 412 11.07 66.24 -13.69
CA TYR A 412 11.33 67.40 -12.82
C TYR A 412 12.78 67.89 -12.99
N GLN A 413 12.99 69.19 -12.81
CA GLN A 413 14.35 69.73 -12.78
C GLN A 413 15.02 69.34 -11.48
N PHE A 414 16.30 68.98 -11.54
CA PHE A 414 17.11 68.76 -10.35
C PHE A 414 17.16 70.04 -9.52
N ILE A 415 16.75 69.95 -8.26
CA ILE A 415 16.80 71.07 -7.31
C ILE A 415 18.10 70.92 -6.51
N ASP A 416 19.01 71.88 -6.66
CA ASP A 416 20.25 71.91 -5.87
C ASP A 416 19.94 72.07 -4.38
N GLU A 417 20.74 71.43 -3.52
CA GLU A 417 20.51 71.35 -2.06
C GLU A 417 20.41 72.74 -1.41
N ASN A 418 21.16 73.72 -1.94
CA ASN A 418 21.12 75.10 -1.47
C ASN A 418 19.77 75.79 -1.80
N SER A 419 19.16 75.43 -2.93
CA SER A 419 17.88 75.99 -3.38
C SER A 419 16.65 75.35 -2.73
N ILE A 420 16.81 74.20 -2.04
CA ILE A 420 15.74 73.57 -1.26
C ILE A 420 15.33 74.44 -0.07
N LYS A 421 16.28 75.16 0.56
CA LYS A 421 15.99 76.02 1.71
C LYS A 421 15.05 77.17 1.35
N ASP A 422 15.26 77.78 0.18
CA ASP A 422 14.46 78.91 -0.30
C ASP A 422 13.13 78.47 -0.94
N LYS A 423 13.08 77.25 -1.50
CA LYS A 423 11.92 76.72 -2.23
C LYS A 423 11.25 75.52 -1.55
N ARG A 424 11.35 75.42 -0.22
CA ARG A 424 10.84 74.29 0.58
C ARG A 424 9.39 73.91 0.26
N LYS A 425 8.51 74.90 0.07
CA LYS A 425 7.10 74.64 -0.27
C LYS A 425 6.96 73.96 -1.64
N GLN A 426 7.65 74.46 -2.67
CA GLN A 426 7.61 73.88 -4.01
C GLN A 426 8.16 72.45 -4.04
N PHE A 427 9.18 72.17 -3.23
CA PHE A 427 9.72 70.82 -3.08
C PHE A 427 8.73 69.86 -2.42
N LEU A 428 8.04 70.30 -1.36
CA LEU A 428 6.99 69.49 -0.72
C LEU A 428 5.80 69.26 -1.67
N ASP A 429 5.39 70.28 -2.42
CA ASP A 429 4.32 70.18 -3.41
C ASP A 429 4.70 69.20 -4.54
N MET A 430 5.95 69.24 -5.02
CA MET A 430 6.49 68.28 -6.00
C MET A 430 6.45 66.84 -5.47
N HIS A 431 6.97 66.60 -4.27
CA HIS A 431 6.95 65.27 -3.66
C HIS A 431 5.54 64.73 -3.47
N GLN A 432 4.58 65.60 -3.15
CA GLN A 432 3.19 65.21 -3.03
C GLN A 432 2.59 64.82 -4.39
N ILE A 433 2.86 65.59 -5.46
CA ILE A 433 2.38 65.27 -6.82
C ILE A 433 3.01 63.96 -7.32
N LEU A 434 4.30 63.76 -7.08
CA LEU A 434 5.00 62.51 -7.36
C LEU A 434 4.34 61.33 -6.64
N ALA A 435 4.04 61.48 -5.34
CA ALA A 435 3.39 60.43 -4.56
C ALA A 435 2.00 60.07 -5.10
N VAL A 436 1.16 61.07 -5.40
CA VAL A 436 -0.19 60.89 -5.95
C VAL A 436 -0.17 60.12 -7.27
N THR A 437 0.78 60.46 -8.13
CA THR A 437 0.82 59.91 -9.48
C THR A 437 1.57 58.59 -9.54
N ASN A 438 2.54 58.34 -8.65
CA ASN A 438 3.12 57.01 -8.47
C ASN A 438 2.05 55.95 -8.17
N VAL A 439 0.97 56.30 -7.43
CA VAL A 439 -0.19 55.40 -7.26
C VAL A 439 -0.82 55.03 -8.61
N ALA A 440 -1.02 56.01 -9.50
CA ALA A 440 -1.56 55.78 -10.84
C ALA A 440 -0.61 54.97 -11.72
N GLN A 441 0.68 55.26 -11.66
CA GLN A 441 1.70 54.53 -12.40
C GLN A 441 1.87 53.10 -11.93
N ASN A 442 1.80 52.86 -10.63
CA ASN A 442 1.82 51.51 -10.09
C ASN A 442 0.64 50.70 -10.64
N SER A 443 -0.54 51.32 -10.77
CA SER A 443 -1.68 50.65 -11.41
C SER A 443 -1.40 50.28 -12.88
N LEU A 444 -0.82 51.18 -13.67
CA LEU A 444 -0.41 50.86 -15.04
C LEU A 444 0.67 49.77 -15.07
N ALA A 445 1.67 49.86 -14.19
CA ALA A 445 2.75 48.88 -14.07
C ALA A 445 2.22 47.47 -13.84
N GLN A 446 1.20 47.34 -12.98
CA GLN A 446 0.54 46.08 -12.71
C GLN A 446 -0.26 45.56 -13.91
N GLN A 447 -0.92 46.44 -14.67
CA GLN A 447 -1.63 46.05 -15.90
C GLN A 447 -0.67 45.56 -16.99
N VAL A 448 0.42 46.28 -17.20
CA VAL A 448 1.51 45.88 -18.12
C VAL A 448 2.11 44.54 -17.67
N ALA A 449 2.42 44.41 -16.39
CA ALA A 449 3.04 43.19 -15.87
C ALA A 449 2.13 41.95 -16.00
N MET A 450 0.80 42.10 -15.85
CA MET A 450 -0.13 40.98 -16.08
C MET A 450 -0.08 40.47 -17.52
N ARG A 451 0.22 41.35 -18.48
CA ARG A 451 0.33 41.05 -19.91
C ARG A 451 1.75 40.75 -20.35
N ALA A 452 2.75 40.90 -19.48
CA ALA A 452 4.11 40.56 -19.81
C ALA A 452 4.27 39.07 -20.07
N GLN A 453 5.12 38.74 -21.04
CA GLN A 453 5.43 37.38 -21.42
C GLN A 453 5.97 36.53 -20.27
N ALA A 454 5.66 35.23 -20.32
CA ALA A 454 6.15 34.25 -19.36
C ALA A 454 7.69 34.16 -19.34
N PRO A 455 8.30 33.67 -18.23
CA PRO A 455 9.74 33.44 -18.16
C PRO A 455 10.19 32.45 -19.23
N GLU A 456 11.44 32.61 -19.68
CA GLU A 456 12.09 31.58 -20.49
C GLU A 456 12.36 30.36 -19.62
N VAL A 457 12.10 29.17 -20.16
CA VAL A 457 12.22 27.92 -19.43
C VAL A 457 13.29 27.08 -20.10
N ALA A 458 14.09 26.36 -19.32
CA ALA A 458 15.17 25.52 -19.83
C ALA A 458 14.65 24.53 -20.90
N ALA A 459 15.49 24.24 -21.90
CA ALA A 459 15.13 23.43 -23.08
C ALA A 459 14.54 22.05 -22.74
N ASP A 460 14.88 21.49 -21.58
CA ASP A 460 14.46 20.14 -21.15
C ASP A 460 13.10 20.13 -20.42
N THR A 461 12.50 21.30 -20.18
CA THR A 461 11.25 21.43 -19.42
C THR A 461 10.13 22.00 -20.27
N THR A 462 9.05 21.22 -20.45
CA THR A 462 7.84 21.70 -21.13
C THR A 462 7.00 22.54 -20.17
N PRO A 463 6.84 23.85 -20.43
CA PRO A 463 6.04 24.71 -19.57
C PRO A 463 4.54 24.46 -19.73
N GLY A 464 3.76 24.86 -18.72
CA GLY A 464 2.31 24.68 -18.71
C GLY A 464 1.62 25.36 -19.89
N TRP A 465 2.12 26.54 -20.29
CA TRP A 465 1.60 27.27 -21.44
C TRP A 465 1.80 26.53 -22.78
N ALA A 466 2.80 25.64 -22.91
CA ALA A 466 2.99 24.85 -24.12
C ALA A 466 1.84 23.84 -24.31
N TYR A 467 1.37 23.24 -23.21
CA TYR A 467 0.18 22.40 -23.24
C TYR A 467 -1.10 23.20 -23.55
N MET A 468 -1.18 24.46 -23.11
CA MET A 468 -2.29 25.34 -23.48
C MET A 468 -2.33 25.63 -25.00
N LYS A 469 -1.18 25.70 -25.67
CA LYS A 469 -1.14 25.83 -27.14
C LYS A 469 -1.73 24.59 -27.82
N THR A 470 -1.51 23.39 -27.28
CA THR A 470 -2.15 22.17 -27.79
C THR A 470 -3.66 22.21 -27.65
N LEU A 471 -4.19 22.75 -26.54
CA LEU A 471 -5.64 22.97 -26.38
C LEU A 471 -6.21 23.88 -27.48
N LEU A 472 -5.44 24.87 -27.93
CA LEU A 472 -5.86 25.77 -29.02
C LEU A 472 -5.89 25.07 -30.39
N ARG A 473 -4.98 24.11 -30.61
CA ARG A 473 -5.05 23.25 -31.79
C ARG A 473 -6.35 22.44 -31.81
N GLU A 474 -6.83 21.98 -30.65
CA GLU A 474 -8.15 21.32 -30.54
C GLU A 474 -9.31 22.26 -30.90
N PHE A 475 -9.17 23.58 -30.69
CA PHE A 475 -10.16 24.58 -31.12
C PHE A 475 -10.12 24.92 -32.62
N GLY A 476 -9.23 24.28 -33.40
CA GLY A 476 -9.13 24.46 -34.85
C GLY A 476 -8.08 25.46 -35.32
N PHE A 477 -7.24 25.96 -34.42
CA PHE A 477 -6.04 26.72 -34.80
C PHE A 477 -4.93 25.75 -35.22
N ASN A 478 -4.91 25.39 -36.50
CA ASN A 478 -3.95 24.40 -37.02
C ASN A 478 -2.56 25.00 -37.30
N ASP A 479 -2.50 26.31 -37.54
CA ASP A 479 -1.25 27.01 -37.83
C ASP A 479 -0.64 27.57 -36.54
N ASP A 480 0.53 27.05 -36.16
CA ASP A 480 1.26 27.51 -34.98
C ASP A 480 1.60 29.01 -35.05
N GLU A 481 1.76 29.57 -36.25
CA GLU A 481 1.94 31.00 -36.46
C GLU A 481 0.73 31.82 -36.01
N ASP A 482 -0.49 31.34 -36.23
CA ASP A 482 -1.69 32.06 -35.85
C ASP A 482 -1.93 32.00 -34.35
N ILE A 483 -1.57 30.87 -33.72
CA ILE A 483 -1.54 30.76 -32.26
C ILE A 483 -0.54 31.77 -31.68
N VAL A 484 0.65 31.88 -32.26
CA VAL A 484 1.68 32.82 -31.80
C VAL A 484 1.25 34.28 -32.02
N LYS A 485 0.58 34.60 -33.12
CA LYS A 485 0.06 35.96 -33.37
C LYS A 485 -0.98 36.40 -32.33
N VAL A 486 -1.86 35.48 -31.90
CA VAL A 486 -2.95 35.82 -30.97
C VAL A 486 -2.51 35.72 -29.51
N PHE A 487 -1.76 34.68 -29.15
CA PHE A 487 -1.42 34.37 -27.75
C PHE A 487 0.01 34.76 -27.36
N GLY A 488 0.84 35.11 -28.33
CA GLY A 488 2.28 35.33 -28.17
C GLY A 488 3.08 34.03 -28.15
N GLU A 489 4.40 34.17 -28.30
CA GLU A 489 5.32 33.03 -28.21
C GLU A 489 5.35 32.42 -26.81
N ARG A 490 5.29 33.27 -25.78
CA ARG A 490 5.23 32.90 -24.36
C ARG A 490 4.02 33.55 -23.69
N PRO A 491 2.86 32.87 -23.61
CA PRO A 491 1.62 33.44 -23.09
C PRO A 491 1.78 34.10 -21.73
N SER A 492 1.27 35.32 -21.59
CA SER A 492 1.29 36.09 -20.34
C SER A 492 0.45 35.47 -19.22
N TYR A 493 0.60 35.96 -17.99
CA TYR A 493 -0.27 35.55 -16.87
C TYR A 493 -1.75 35.77 -17.20
N TYR A 494 -2.07 36.94 -17.78
CA TYR A 494 -3.43 37.30 -18.19
C TYR A 494 -4.00 36.30 -19.22
N MET A 495 -3.20 35.94 -20.22
CA MET A 495 -3.59 34.98 -21.24
C MET A 495 -3.79 33.57 -20.66
N GLN A 496 -2.86 33.11 -19.83
CA GLN A 496 -2.95 31.80 -19.15
C GLN A 496 -4.22 31.72 -18.29
N MET A 497 -4.55 32.79 -17.56
CA MET A 497 -5.76 32.83 -16.73
C MET A 497 -7.04 32.87 -17.58
N ASP A 498 -7.07 33.57 -18.72
CA ASP A 498 -8.24 33.54 -19.62
C ASP A 498 -8.48 32.14 -20.19
N VAL A 499 -7.41 31.40 -20.51
CA VAL A 499 -7.53 29.99 -20.93
C VAL A 499 -8.11 29.14 -19.81
N LEU A 500 -7.54 29.23 -18.61
CA LEU A 500 -7.94 28.44 -17.45
C LEU A 500 -9.36 28.74 -16.95
N THR A 501 -9.81 29.99 -17.08
CA THR A 501 -11.09 30.45 -16.54
C THR A 501 -12.23 30.47 -17.57
N LYS A 502 -11.93 30.53 -18.87
CA LYS A 502 -12.96 30.61 -19.92
C LYS A 502 -12.80 29.54 -20.99
N LYS A 503 -11.62 29.44 -21.61
CA LYS A 503 -11.46 28.63 -22.82
C LYS A 503 -11.60 27.14 -22.55
N ILE A 504 -11.07 26.63 -21.44
CA ILE A 504 -11.18 25.18 -21.12
C ILE A 504 -12.64 24.71 -21.07
N TYR A 505 -13.55 25.54 -20.54
CA TYR A 505 -14.98 25.21 -20.42
C TYR A 505 -15.75 25.25 -21.75
N GLN A 506 -15.13 25.78 -22.80
CA GLN A 506 -15.71 25.82 -24.16
C GLN A 506 -15.43 24.53 -24.94
N ASN A 507 -14.47 23.71 -24.49
CA ASN A 507 -14.16 22.44 -25.14
C ASN A 507 -15.27 21.41 -24.80
N PRO A 508 -15.92 20.75 -25.78
CA PRO A 508 -16.90 19.70 -25.51
C PRO A 508 -16.35 18.55 -24.66
N ASP A 509 -15.06 18.26 -24.75
CA ASP A 509 -14.40 17.23 -23.95
C ASP A 509 -14.47 17.53 -22.45
N PHE A 510 -14.56 18.81 -22.06
CA PHE A 510 -14.77 19.14 -20.66
C PHE A 510 -16.06 18.50 -20.12
N TYR A 511 -17.17 18.58 -20.87
CA TYR A 511 -18.46 18.04 -20.45
C TYR A 511 -18.53 16.52 -20.54
N THR A 512 -17.89 15.90 -21.53
CA THR A 512 -17.87 14.42 -21.63
C THR A 512 -17.14 13.80 -20.44
N ASN A 513 -16.08 14.46 -19.98
CA ASN A 513 -15.30 14.00 -18.83
C ASN A 513 -15.96 14.31 -17.48
N LEU A 514 -16.99 15.17 -17.41
CA LEU A 514 -17.84 15.30 -16.23
C LEU A 514 -18.75 14.09 -16.00
N TYR A 515 -18.86 13.18 -16.97
CA TYR A 515 -19.52 11.88 -16.78
C TYR A 515 -18.59 10.78 -16.26
N ASP A 516 -17.35 11.12 -15.88
CA ASP A 516 -16.41 10.18 -15.28
C ASP A 516 -16.77 9.85 -13.81
N LYS A 517 -15.91 9.09 -13.12
CA LYS A 517 -16.07 8.68 -11.73
C LYS A 517 -16.25 9.88 -10.80
N PRO A 518 -17.08 9.76 -9.74
CA PRO A 518 -17.36 10.85 -8.81
C PRO A 518 -16.08 11.40 -8.14
N ALA A 519 -15.13 10.54 -7.78
CA ALA A 519 -13.86 10.97 -7.21
C ALA A 519 -13.02 11.87 -8.15
N ASN A 520 -13.08 11.65 -9.47
CA ASN A 520 -12.40 12.50 -10.44
C ASN A 520 -13.11 13.84 -10.62
N ILE A 521 -14.45 13.84 -10.59
CA ILE A 521 -15.25 15.07 -10.62
C ILE A 521 -14.92 15.94 -9.39
N ASP A 522 -14.86 15.36 -8.19
CA ASP A 522 -14.51 16.09 -6.97
C ASP A 522 -13.10 16.71 -7.06
N ARG A 523 -12.13 15.99 -7.62
CA ARG A 523 -10.77 16.52 -7.88
C ARG A 523 -10.79 17.67 -8.89
N THR A 524 -11.56 17.57 -9.97
CA THR A 524 -11.72 18.65 -10.94
C THR A 524 -12.39 19.87 -10.31
N ILE A 525 -13.45 19.68 -9.50
CA ILE A 525 -14.11 20.77 -8.75
C ILE A 525 -13.12 21.46 -7.82
N SER A 526 -12.29 20.71 -7.09
CA SER A 526 -11.28 21.29 -6.21
C SER A 526 -10.25 22.13 -6.98
N THR A 527 -9.86 21.69 -8.16
CA THR A 527 -8.97 22.44 -9.07
C THR A 527 -9.65 23.72 -9.57
N MET A 528 -10.93 23.65 -9.97
CA MET A 528 -11.70 24.81 -10.39
C MET A 528 -11.86 25.83 -9.26
N GLN A 529 -12.09 25.37 -8.03
CA GLN A 529 -12.14 26.24 -6.85
C GLN A 529 -10.80 26.91 -6.58
N ALA A 530 -9.68 26.20 -6.76
CA ALA A 530 -8.35 26.79 -6.62
C ALA A 530 -8.10 27.90 -7.66
N ILE A 531 -8.47 27.68 -8.92
CA ILE A 531 -8.38 28.71 -9.98
C ILE A 531 -9.29 29.91 -9.64
N ALA A 532 -10.52 29.65 -9.17
CA ALA A 532 -11.44 30.69 -8.75
C ALA A 532 -10.88 31.54 -7.59
N LEU A 533 -10.20 30.92 -6.62
CA LEU A 533 -9.52 31.63 -5.55
C LEU A 533 -8.38 32.52 -6.06
N MET A 534 -7.61 32.06 -7.06
CA MET A 534 -6.60 32.90 -7.72
C MET A 534 -7.24 34.12 -8.39
N GLN A 535 -8.33 33.91 -9.15
CA GLN A 535 -9.05 35.00 -9.80
C GLN A 535 -9.68 35.98 -8.79
N GLN A 536 -10.20 35.48 -7.66
CA GLN A 536 -10.72 36.32 -6.58
C GLN A 536 -9.63 37.17 -5.93
N ARG A 537 -8.42 36.61 -5.77
CA ARG A 537 -7.26 37.38 -5.31
C ARG A 537 -6.93 38.51 -6.29
N ASP A 538 -6.87 38.24 -7.59
CA ASP A 538 -6.59 39.27 -8.60
C ASP A 538 -7.67 40.37 -8.63
N ALA A 539 -8.94 39.98 -8.47
CA ALA A 539 -10.06 40.92 -8.35
C ALA A 539 -9.95 41.78 -7.09
N PHE A 540 -9.55 41.19 -5.97
CA PHE A 540 -9.31 41.90 -4.71
C PHE A 540 -8.14 42.88 -4.84
N GLU A 541 -7.01 42.47 -5.41
CA GLU A 541 -5.85 43.34 -5.66
C GLU A 541 -6.22 44.50 -6.60
N THR A 542 -7.06 44.25 -7.60
CA THR A 542 -7.57 45.30 -8.50
C THR A 542 -8.51 46.27 -7.80
N SER A 543 -9.41 45.77 -6.95
CA SER A 543 -10.30 46.60 -6.12
C SER A 543 -9.48 47.50 -5.17
N LEU A 544 -8.45 46.96 -4.52
CA LEU A 544 -7.54 47.76 -3.69
C LEU A 544 -6.86 48.88 -4.49
N ARG A 545 -6.40 48.60 -5.71
CA ARG A 545 -5.83 49.64 -6.59
C ARG A 545 -6.87 50.70 -6.94
N GLN A 546 -8.09 50.29 -7.28
CA GLN A 546 -9.18 51.22 -7.57
C GLN A 546 -9.50 52.13 -6.38
N GLU A 547 -9.59 51.59 -5.17
CA GLU A 547 -9.81 52.37 -3.94
C GLU A 547 -8.66 53.35 -3.68
N MET A 548 -7.41 52.93 -3.88
CA MET A 548 -6.25 53.83 -3.75
C MET A 548 -6.31 54.98 -4.77
N LEU A 549 -6.68 54.71 -6.02
CA LEU A 549 -6.83 55.74 -7.06
C LEU A 549 -7.97 56.71 -6.76
N LEU A 550 -9.12 56.20 -6.32
CA LEU A 550 -10.27 57.02 -5.94
C LEU A 550 -9.93 57.90 -4.74
N SER A 551 -9.27 57.35 -3.72
CA SER A 551 -8.78 58.14 -2.58
C SER A 551 -7.82 59.24 -3.01
N SER A 552 -6.92 58.94 -3.95
CA SER A 552 -5.98 59.92 -4.52
C SER A 552 -6.71 61.03 -5.28
N LEU A 553 -7.71 60.68 -6.09
CA LEU A 553 -8.53 61.64 -6.83
C LEU A 553 -9.33 62.57 -5.90
N VAL A 554 -9.96 62.00 -4.87
CA VAL A 554 -10.65 62.78 -3.83
C VAL A 554 -9.68 63.71 -3.10
N GLN A 555 -8.46 63.25 -2.79
CA GLN A 555 -7.43 64.09 -2.18
C GLN A 555 -7.05 65.27 -3.09
N THR A 556 -6.88 65.04 -4.40
CA THR A 556 -6.54 66.10 -5.36
C THR A 556 -7.65 67.15 -5.49
N ASP A 557 -8.91 66.73 -5.41
CA ASP A 557 -10.08 67.62 -5.51
C ASP A 557 -10.31 68.46 -4.23
N ILE A 558 -10.02 67.89 -3.06
CA ILE A 558 -10.18 68.59 -1.77
C ILE A 558 -9.05 69.58 -1.51
N ARG A 559 -7.83 69.29 -1.99
CA ARG A 559 -6.64 70.11 -1.77
C ARG A 559 -6.83 71.62 -2.03
N PRO A 560 -7.30 72.08 -3.20
CA PRO A 560 -7.44 73.52 -3.46
C PRO A 560 -8.40 74.20 -2.48
N LYS A 561 -9.45 73.49 -2.03
CA LYS A 561 -10.39 74.00 -1.03
C LYS A 561 -9.74 74.14 0.34
N PHE A 562 -8.92 73.16 0.72
CA PHE A 562 -8.18 73.20 1.98
C PHE A 562 -7.14 74.32 2.01
N GLU A 563 -6.41 74.52 0.91
CA GLU A 563 -5.46 75.63 0.78
C GLU A 563 -6.14 76.99 0.87
N ALA A 564 -7.32 77.15 0.25
CA ALA A 564 -8.12 78.37 0.35
C ALA A 564 -8.54 78.65 1.81
N ILE A 565 -9.01 77.63 2.54
CA ILE A 565 -9.38 77.76 3.96
C ILE A 565 -8.16 78.11 4.81
N GLN A 566 -7.02 77.44 4.62
CA GLN A 566 -5.79 77.78 5.33
C GLN A 566 -5.32 79.21 5.06
N ALA A 567 -5.45 79.69 3.82
CA ALA A 567 -5.11 81.06 3.47
C ALA A 567 -6.01 82.07 4.21
N ILE A 568 -7.31 81.80 4.31
CA ILE A 568 -8.26 82.62 5.06
C ILE A 568 -7.92 82.62 6.56
N LEU A 569 -7.65 81.45 7.15
CA LEU A 569 -7.27 81.31 8.56
C LEU A 569 -5.97 82.06 8.88
N LYS A 570 -4.96 81.97 8.01
CA LYS A 570 -3.70 82.72 8.17
C LYS A 570 -3.88 84.23 8.06
N LYS A 571 -4.85 84.70 7.26
CA LYS A 571 -5.18 86.12 7.17
C LYS A 571 -5.87 86.59 8.46
N SER A 572 -6.83 85.80 8.95
CA SER A 572 -7.54 86.06 10.20
C SER A 572 -6.66 86.00 11.45
N SER A 573 -5.53 85.27 11.45
CA SER A 573 -4.64 85.23 12.61
C SER A 573 -3.60 86.37 12.65
N LYS A 574 -3.56 87.21 11.61
CA LYS A 574 -2.66 88.37 11.52
C LYS A 574 -3.38 89.70 11.80
N GLU A 575 -4.70 89.71 11.72
CA GLU A 575 -5.58 90.72 12.30
C GLU A 575 -5.83 90.38 13.77
#